data_AF-A0A0K0D607-F1
#
_entry.id   AF-A0A0K0D607-F1
#
_cell.length_a   1.000
_cell.length_b   1.000
_cell.length_c   1.000
_cell.angle_alpha   90.00
_cell.angle_beta   90.00
_cell.angle_gamma   90.00
#
_symmetry.space_group_name_H-M   'P 1'
#
loop_
_entity.id
_entity.type
_entity.pdbx_description
1 polymer ?
#
loop_
_entity_poly.entity_id
_entity_poly.type
_entity_poly.pdbx_seq_one_letter_code
_entity_poly.pdbx_strand_id
1 'polypeptide(L)'
;MQYEAKLSQQEFNFSLKWLVAERDRLKDYIIKNSSEGRAFCEAVENEIQSAIASSEGSLKFVYGASIATQTEVPQLLSEGEKVCTSQPEDMKESALAFECLPELLESAGVSDYSSCINNQRNEVQIQTKISLQTMDRMIAIQDIDVGSTVLAIWNIEHNSYMLFSSSSYNYFVKESSVLRFGLSAELSNVPRRNWILAKVSRLEFCIVRKADNRYHLPVNTKMYRVEVKPVDL
;
A
#
# COMPACT_ATOMS: atom_id res chain seq x y z
N MET A 1 -7.44 4.33 25.16
CA MET A 1 -6.97 5.74 25.17
C MET A 1 -5.74 5.99 26.06
N GLN A 2 -5.81 6.08 27.41
CA GLN A 2 -4.60 6.43 28.18
C GLN A 2 -3.47 5.38 28.12
N TYR A 3 -3.80 4.10 27.99
CA TYR A 3 -2.83 3.01 27.86
C TYR A 3 -2.09 3.07 26.50
N GLU A 4 -2.82 3.30 25.42
CA GLU A 4 -2.26 3.40 24.06
C GLU A 4 -1.37 4.63 23.91
N ALA A 5 -1.75 5.78 24.50
CA ALA A 5 -0.92 6.98 24.52
C ALA A 5 0.42 6.75 25.26
N LYS A 6 0.39 5.98 26.37
CA LYS A 6 1.61 5.61 27.10
C LYS A 6 2.50 4.68 26.29
N LEU A 7 1.92 3.71 25.58
CA LEU A 7 2.66 2.79 24.72
C LEU A 7 3.33 3.54 23.55
N SER A 8 2.60 4.43 22.89
CA SER A 8 3.13 5.26 21.80
C SER A 8 4.26 6.18 22.28
N GLN A 9 4.11 6.81 23.45
CA GLN A 9 5.18 7.63 24.05
C GLN A 9 6.42 6.79 24.38
N GLN A 10 6.22 5.55 24.85
CA GLN A 10 7.30 4.64 25.16
C GLN A 10 8.06 4.22 23.89
N GLU A 11 7.34 3.87 22.82
CA GLU A 11 7.93 3.56 21.51
C GLU A 11 8.73 4.75 20.96
N PHE A 12 8.15 5.96 21.00
CA PHE A 12 8.84 7.19 20.59
C PHE A 12 10.14 7.41 21.37
N ASN A 13 10.12 7.21 22.69
CA ASN A 13 11.31 7.34 23.54
C ASN A 13 12.38 6.29 23.21
N PHE A 14 11.98 5.05 22.88
CA PHE A 14 12.93 4.02 22.44
C PHE A 14 13.55 4.38 21.09
N SER A 15 12.75 4.84 20.13
CA SER A 15 13.24 5.29 18.83
C SER A 15 14.24 6.43 18.97
N LEU A 16 13.98 7.43 19.82
CA LEU A 16 14.91 8.53 20.08
C LEU A 16 16.24 8.03 20.67
N LYS A 17 16.19 7.13 21.66
CA LYS A 17 17.41 6.56 22.24
C LYS A 17 18.24 5.80 21.21
N TRP A 18 17.58 5.04 20.33
CA TRP A 18 18.25 4.31 19.27
C TRP A 18 18.91 5.24 18.25
N LEU A 19 18.22 6.30 17.84
CA LEU A 19 18.78 7.29 16.90
C LEU A 19 20.01 7.99 17.46
N VAL A 20 19.99 8.35 18.74
CA VAL A 20 21.16 8.93 19.43
C VAL A 20 22.33 7.94 19.41
N ALA A 21 22.08 6.67 19.71
CA ALA A 21 23.12 5.64 19.71
C ALA A 21 23.71 5.40 18.31
N GLU A 22 22.88 5.34 17.27
CA GLU A 22 23.37 5.12 15.89
C GLU A 22 24.13 6.33 15.35
N ARG A 23 23.66 7.55 15.67
CA ARG A 23 24.41 8.79 15.38
C ARG A 23 25.81 8.74 15.99
N ASP A 24 25.90 8.41 17.28
CA ASP A 24 27.19 8.38 17.99
C ASP A 24 28.10 7.28 17.42
N ARG A 25 27.54 6.11 17.10
CA ARG A 25 28.27 5.02 16.43
C ARG A 25 28.87 5.45 15.08
N LEU A 26 28.09 6.16 14.26
CA LEU A 26 28.53 6.66 12.96
C LEU A 26 29.58 7.76 13.11
N LYS A 27 29.41 8.67 14.07
CA LYS A 27 30.39 9.71 14.39
C LYS A 27 31.74 9.09 14.77
N ASP A 28 31.74 8.10 15.66
CA ASP A 28 32.95 7.38 16.06
C ASP A 28 33.58 6.62 14.89
N TYR A 29 32.76 6.01 14.02
CA TYR A 29 33.25 5.33 12.83
C TYR A 29 33.97 6.28 11.87
N ILE A 30 33.38 7.45 11.61
CA ILE A 30 33.95 8.46 10.71
C ILE A 30 35.26 9.03 11.29
N ILE A 31 35.29 9.33 12.59
CA ILE A 31 36.49 9.83 13.28
C ILE A 31 37.61 8.78 13.24
N LYS A 32 37.28 7.49 13.36
CA LYS A 32 38.26 6.41 13.30
C LYS A 32 38.83 6.19 11.90
N ASN A 33 38.02 6.41 10.86
CA ASN A 33 38.38 6.08 9.48
C ASN A 33 38.94 7.25 8.66
N SER A 34 38.83 8.49 9.16
CA SER A 34 39.32 9.70 8.50
C SER A 34 39.99 10.66 9.48
N SER A 35 41.17 11.19 9.13
CA SER A 35 41.89 12.19 9.94
C SER A 35 41.15 13.52 10.05
N GLU A 36 40.30 13.85 9.07
CA GLU A 36 39.45 15.06 9.04
C GLU A 36 38.03 14.79 9.58
N GLY A 37 37.75 13.54 9.98
CA GLY A 37 36.40 13.11 10.38
C GLY A 37 35.79 13.91 11.53
N ARG A 38 36.62 14.40 12.46
CA ARG A 38 36.15 15.25 13.58
C ARG A 38 35.63 16.60 13.09
N ALA A 39 36.40 17.30 12.27
CA ALA A 39 36.03 18.60 11.73
C ALA A 39 34.78 18.50 10.83
N PHE A 40 34.66 17.41 10.06
CA PHE A 40 33.47 17.12 9.27
C PHE A 40 32.23 16.93 10.15
N CYS A 41 32.31 16.14 11.22
CA CYS A 41 31.18 15.94 12.13
C CYS A 41 30.77 17.24 12.83
N GLU A 42 31.75 18.06 13.25
CA GLU A 42 31.48 19.37 13.86
C GLU A 42 30.82 20.35 12.87
N ALA A 43 31.25 20.35 11.60
CA ALA A 43 30.63 21.18 10.56
C ALA A 43 29.16 20.79 10.34
N VAL A 44 28.86 19.50 10.24
CA VAL A 44 27.49 18.98 10.07
C VAL A 44 26.64 19.28 11.32
N GLU A 45 27.18 19.14 12.52
CA GLU A 45 26.47 19.49 13.77
C GLU A 45 26.12 20.98 13.82
N ASN A 46 27.05 21.85 13.44
CA ASN A 46 26.83 23.29 13.37
C ASN A 46 25.80 23.68 12.30
N GLU A 47 25.83 23.03 11.13
CA GLU A 47 24.84 23.22 10.07
C GLU A 47 23.43 22.86 10.57
N ILE A 48 23.27 21.71 11.21
CA ILE A 48 21.99 21.28 11.78
C ILE A 48 21.52 22.25 12.88
N GLN A 49 22.40 22.68 13.79
CA GLN A 49 22.04 23.66 14.82
C GLN A 49 21.61 25.00 14.22
N SER A 50 22.27 25.45 13.15
CA SER A 50 21.88 26.66 12.42
C SER A 50 20.52 26.51 11.72
N ALA A 51 20.22 25.32 11.18
CA ALA A 51 18.94 24.99 10.58
C ALA A 51 17.81 24.94 11.64
N ILE A 52 18.10 24.43 12.84
CA ILE A 52 17.14 24.43 13.96
C ILE A 52 16.85 25.87 14.41
N ALA A 53 17.89 26.68 14.64
CA ALA A 53 17.76 28.06 15.08
C ALA A 53 17.02 28.95 14.07
N SER A 54 17.19 28.68 12.76
CA SER A 54 16.45 29.38 11.70
C SER A 54 15.00 28.88 11.51
N SER A 55 14.64 27.73 12.10
CA SER A 55 13.32 27.10 11.96
C SER A 55 12.35 27.37 13.13
N GLU A 56 12.66 28.32 14.02
CA GLU A 56 11.99 28.59 15.30
C GLU A 56 10.45 28.79 15.26
N GLY A 57 9.81 28.76 14.08
CA GLY A 57 8.35 28.87 13.91
C GLY A 57 7.63 27.68 13.26
N SER A 58 8.32 26.61 12.82
CA SER A 58 7.63 25.46 12.22
C SER A 58 8.41 24.18 12.48
N LEU A 59 8.04 23.48 13.54
CA LEU A 59 8.42 22.09 13.78
C LEU A 59 7.85 21.21 12.65
N LYS A 60 8.51 21.20 11.49
CA LYS A 60 8.27 20.19 10.45
C LYS A 60 8.78 18.88 11.00
N PHE A 61 7.88 18.06 11.53
CA PHE A 61 8.14 16.63 11.73
C PHE A 61 8.51 16.03 10.37
N VAL A 62 9.81 15.89 10.10
CA VAL A 62 10.34 15.24 8.88
C VAL A 62 10.24 13.72 8.99
N TYR A 63 10.03 13.18 10.19
CA TYR A 63 9.68 11.79 10.38
C TYR A 63 8.18 11.64 10.40
N GLY A 64 7.63 11.16 9.28
CA GLY A 64 6.25 10.71 9.21
C GLY A 64 5.99 9.71 10.32
N ALA A 65 5.03 10.04 11.20
CA ALA A 65 4.27 9.02 11.88
C ALA A 65 3.65 8.16 10.77
N SER A 66 4.30 7.04 10.44
CA SER A 66 3.72 6.02 9.57
C SER A 66 2.66 5.26 10.37
N ILE A 67 1.62 5.98 10.73
CA ILE A 67 0.27 5.45 10.90
C ILE A 67 -0.48 6.05 9.73
N ALA A 68 -0.80 5.19 8.77
CA ALA A 68 -1.39 5.54 7.49
C ALA A 68 -2.64 6.42 7.65
N THR A 69 -2.45 7.73 7.57
CA THR A 69 -3.49 8.70 7.21
C THR A 69 -2.75 9.90 6.62
N GLN A 70 -2.65 9.93 5.30
CA GLN A 70 -1.98 11.02 4.57
C GLN A 70 -2.85 12.26 4.60
N THR A 71 -2.30 13.40 5.03
CA THR A 71 -2.82 14.73 4.69
C THR A 71 -1.64 15.60 4.26
N GLU A 72 -1.67 15.95 2.97
CA GLU A 72 -1.23 17.19 2.32
C GLU A 72 0.15 17.82 2.60
N VAL A 73 0.82 18.08 1.47
CA VAL A 73 2.02 18.92 1.34
C VAL A 73 1.56 20.40 1.29
N PRO A 74 2.11 21.33 2.08
CA PRO A 74 1.92 22.75 1.82
C PRO A 74 2.83 23.21 0.67
N GLN A 75 2.23 23.64 -0.44
CA GLN A 75 2.87 24.48 -1.46
C GLN A 75 2.91 25.93 -0.96
N LEU A 76 4.09 26.56 -1.01
CA LEU A 76 4.24 28.00 -0.78
C LEU A 76 4.50 28.72 -2.11
N LEU A 77 3.48 29.47 -2.53
CA LEU A 77 3.44 30.77 -3.21
C LEU A 77 4.50 31.14 -4.27
N SER A 78 4.00 31.38 -5.49
CA SER A 78 4.52 32.39 -6.42
C SER A 78 3.38 33.34 -6.77
N GLU A 79 3.69 34.63 -6.69
CA GLU A 79 2.84 35.78 -6.99
C GLU A 79 2.33 35.79 -8.45
N GLY A 80 1.16 36.38 -8.67
CA GLY A 80 0.61 36.64 -10.01
C GLY A 80 -0.88 36.95 -9.99
N GLU A 81 -1.20 38.25 -9.98
CA GLU A 81 -2.55 38.81 -10.07
C GLU A 81 -3.36 38.25 -11.26
N LYS A 82 -4.63 37.90 -11.03
CA LYS A 82 -5.78 38.45 -11.78
C LYS A 82 -7.12 38.04 -11.17
N VAL A 83 -7.91 39.07 -10.91
CA VAL A 83 -9.31 39.09 -10.49
C VAL A 83 -10.19 38.31 -11.47
N CYS A 84 -11.06 37.43 -10.96
CA CYS A 84 -12.40 37.21 -11.49
C CYS A 84 -13.31 36.59 -10.43
N THR A 85 -14.40 37.30 -10.14
CA THR A 85 -15.47 36.94 -9.20
C THR A 85 -16.37 35.83 -9.75
N SER A 86 -16.65 34.79 -8.96
CA SER A 86 -17.95 34.10 -8.95
C SER A 86 -18.07 33.20 -7.71
N GLN A 87 -19.27 33.22 -7.13
CA GLN A 87 -19.66 32.54 -5.90
C GLN A 87 -19.89 31.03 -6.08
N PRO A 88 -19.94 30.24 -4.98
CA PRO A 88 -19.92 28.78 -4.99
C PRO A 88 -21.33 28.21 -4.87
N GLU A 89 -21.75 27.33 -5.79
CA GLU A 89 -22.87 26.42 -5.54
C GLU A 89 -22.65 25.09 -6.28
N ASP A 90 -22.92 24.00 -5.56
CA ASP A 90 -23.18 22.62 -6.01
C ASP A 90 -22.04 21.75 -6.57
N MET A 91 -21.16 21.27 -5.68
CA MET A 91 -20.49 19.97 -5.85
C MET A 91 -21.48 18.83 -5.55
N LYS A 92 -22.06 18.23 -6.60
CA LYS A 92 -22.72 16.92 -6.48
C LYS A 92 -21.67 15.82 -6.42
N GLU A 93 -21.23 15.49 -5.22
CA GLU A 93 -20.42 14.31 -4.95
C GLU A 93 -21.30 13.06 -5.01
N SER A 94 -20.98 12.15 -5.93
CA SER A 94 -21.61 10.82 -6.00
C SER A 94 -21.09 9.96 -4.87
N ALA A 95 -21.76 10.02 -3.72
CA ALA A 95 -21.64 9.01 -2.69
C ALA A 95 -22.25 7.71 -3.23
N LEU A 96 -21.42 6.76 -3.67
CA LEU A 96 -21.86 5.38 -3.86
C LEU A 96 -22.07 4.77 -2.46
N ALA A 97 -23.27 4.95 -1.94
CA ALA A 97 -23.76 4.18 -0.82
C ALA A 97 -24.00 2.73 -1.30
N PHE A 98 -23.30 1.78 -0.68
CA PHE A 98 -23.59 0.36 -0.84
C PHE A 98 -24.88 0.07 -0.06
N GLU A 99 -26.03 0.21 -0.72
CA GLU A 99 -27.32 -0.28 -0.21
C GLU A 99 -27.33 -1.81 -0.35
N CYS A 100 -27.16 -2.49 0.77
CA CYS A 100 -27.48 -3.92 0.89
C CYS A 100 -29.00 -4.06 0.82
N LEU A 101 -29.52 -4.35 -0.37
CA LEU A 101 -30.93 -4.67 -0.59
C LEU A 101 -31.22 -6.10 -0.11
N PRO A 102 -32.17 -6.30 0.82
CA PRO A 102 -32.61 -7.63 1.22
C PRO A 102 -33.61 -8.18 0.20
N GLU A 103 -33.39 -9.43 -0.18
CA GLU A 103 -34.30 -10.26 -0.97
C GLU A 103 -35.60 -10.51 -0.18
N LEU A 104 -36.74 -10.07 -0.70
CA LEU A 104 -38.11 -10.47 -0.27
C LEU A 104 -38.67 -11.39 -1.38
N LEU A 105 -39.45 -12.45 -1.16
CA LEU A 105 -40.51 -12.77 -0.18
C LEU A 105 -40.84 -14.28 -0.35
N GLU A 106 -41.14 -15.11 0.64
CA GLU A 106 -42.45 -15.44 1.29
C GLU A 106 -42.14 -16.66 2.20
N SER A 107 -42.69 -16.97 3.38
CA SER A 107 -44.02 -16.75 3.96
C SER A 107 -44.01 -17.03 5.48
N ALA A 108 -44.85 -16.28 6.22
CA ALA A 108 -45.66 -16.66 7.40
C ALA A 108 -45.03 -17.33 8.66
N GLY A 109 -45.15 -16.64 9.80
CA GLY A 109 -45.46 -17.28 11.09
C GLY A 109 -44.76 -16.77 12.36
N VAL A 110 -45.48 -15.90 13.11
CA VAL A 110 -45.56 -15.82 14.60
C VAL A 110 -44.34 -15.36 15.43
N SER A 111 -44.56 -14.22 16.10
CA SER A 111 -44.18 -13.81 17.48
C SER A 111 -42.80 -14.20 18.06
N ASP A 112 -41.97 -13.21 18.37
CA ASP A 112 -41.74 -12.83 19.77
C ASP A 112 -40.88 -11.55 19.92
N TYR A 113 -41.28 -10.79 20.92
CA TYR A 113 -40.82 -9.49 21.40
C TYR A 113 -39.36 -9.55 21.86
N SER A 114 -38.51 -8.66 21.33
CA SER A 114 -37.32 -8.22 22.06
C SER A 114 -36.84 -6.86 21.55
N SER A 115 -37.21 -5.82 22.30
CA SER A 115 -36.67 -4.48 22.14
C SER A 115 -35.19 -4.49 22.51
N CYS A 116 -34.30 -4.38 21.51
CA CYS A 116 -32.89 -4.12 21.78
C CYS A 116 -32.65 -2.61 21.89
N ILE A 117 -32.37 -2.23 23.14
CA ILE A 117 -32.03 -0.90 23.66
C ILE A 117 -30.98 -0.20 22.78
N ASN A 118 -31.25 1.08 22.47
CA ASN A 118 -30.31 2.06 21.94
C ASN A 118 -29.03 2.09 22.78
N ASN A 119 -27.99 1.39 22.34
CA ASN A 119 -26.63 1.72 22.74
C ASN A 119 -26.06 2.64 21.68
N GLN A 120 -26.26 3.94 21.90
CA GLN A 120 -25.59 5.00 21.15
C GLN A 120 -24.10 4.95 21.50
N ARG A 121 -23.38 4.00 20.89
CA ARG A 121 -21.93 4.05 20.81
C ARG A 121 -21.62 5.16 19.82
N ASN A 122 -20.98 6.20 20.30
CA ASN A 122 -20.31 7.17 19.43
C ASN A 122 -19.21 6.42 18.67
N GLU A 123 -19.58 5.83 17.54
CA GLU A 123 -18.63 5.33 16.55
C GLU A 123 -17.89 6.54 16.00
N VAL A 124 -16.65 6.72 16.47
CA VAL A 124 -15.70 7.59 15.78
C VAL A 124 -15.41 6.89 14.46
N GLN A 125 -16.12 7.28 13.40
CA GLN A 125 -15.80 6.85 12.04
C GLN A 125 -14.45 7.47 11.66
N ILE A 126 -13.37 6.71 11.86
CA ILE A 126 -12.07 7.03 11.28
C ILE A 126 -12.19 6.72 9.79
N GLN A 127 -12.59 7.72 9.00
CA GLN A 127 -12.63 7.59 7.55
C GLN A 127 -11.23 7.84 6.98
N THR A 128 -10.53 6.78 6.59
CA THR A 128 -9.27 6.90 5.87
C THR A 128 -9.56 7.40 4.44
N LYS A 129 -9.21 8.65 4.14
CA LYS A 129 -9.25 9.15 2.76
C LYS A 129 -8.03 8.62 2.01
N ILE A 130 -8.24 7.62 1.16
CA ILE A 130 -7.21 7.08 0.26
C ILE A 130 -7.41 7.76 -1.10
N SER A 131 -6.38 8.46 -1.60
CA SER A 131 -6.45 9.03 -2.94
C SER A 131 -6.44 7.92 -4.00
N LEU A 132 -7.10 8.16 -5.14
CA LEU A 132 -7.13 7.20 -6.25
C LEU A 132 -5.72 6.84 -6.75
N GLN A 133 -4.80 7.81 -6.75
CA GLN A 133 -3.39 7.59 -7.11
C GLN A 133 -2.68 6.64 -6.13
N THR A 134 -3.01 6.71 -4.84
CA THR A 134 -2.46 5.80 -3.84
C THR A 134 -3.06 4.40 -3.98
N MET A 135 -4.32 4.27 -4.40
CA MET A 135 -4.95 2.97 -4.65
C MET A 135 -4.27 2.20 -5.78
N ASP A 136 -3.79 2.87 -6.82
CA ASP A 136 -3.05 2.22 -7.91
C ASP A 136 -1.74 1.56 -7.46
N ARG A 137 -1.21 1.97 -6.29
CA ARG A 137 0.01 1.42 -5.69
C ARG A 137 -0.28 0.34 -4.63
N MET A 138 -1.54 0.12 -4.27
CA MET A 138 -1.93 -0.91 -3.32
C MET A 138 -2.02 -2.28 -4.01
N ILE A 139 -1.44 -3.30 -3.38
CA ILE A 139 -1.43 -4.66 -3.91
C ILE A 139 -2.66 -5.40 -3.37
N ALA A 140 -3.54 -5.87 -4.25
CA ALA A 140 -4.65 -6.73 -3.90
C ALA A 140 -4.17 -8.16 -3.61
N ILE A 141 -4.63 -8.76 -2.51
CA ILE A 141 -4.23 -10.10 -2.03
C ILE A 141 -5.45 -11.04 -1.95
N GLN A 142 -6.60 -10.51 -1.55
CA GLN A 142 -7.90 -11.17 -1.46
C GLN A 142 -8.84 -10.29 -2.30
N ASP A 143 -9.66 -10.87 -3.17
CA ASP A 143 -10.49 -10.12 -4.15
C ASP A 143 -9.71 -9.49 -5.31
N ILE A 144 -9.03 -10.35 -6.09
CA ILE A 144 -8.31 -9.94 -7.30
C ILE A 144 -9.27 -9.85 -8.47
N ASP A 145 -9.55 -8.61 -8.89
CA ASP A 145 -10.38 -8.30 -10.05
C ASP A 145 -9.60 -7.59 -11.16
N VAL A 146 -10.28 -7.38 -12.30
CA VAL A 146 -9.73 -6.61 -13.42
C VAL A 146 -9.49 -5.18 -12.98
N GLY A 147 -8.28 -4.68 -13.21
CA GLY A 147 -7.85 -3.36 -12.75
C GLY A 147 -7.13 -3.37 -11.40
N SER A 148 -7.11 -4.48 -10.66
CA SER A 148 -6.34 -4.55 -9.42
C SER A 148 -4.84 -4.60 -9.70
N THR A 149 -4.06 -3.89 -8.89
CA THR A 149 -2.60 -4.01 -8.86
C THR A 149 -2.24 -5.26 -8.05
N VAL A 150 -1.39 -6.11 -8.61
CA VAL A 150 -1.06 -7.43 -8.07
C VAL A 150 0.44 -7.68 -8.13
N LEU A 151 0.91 -8.53 -7.22
CA LEU A 151 2.28 -9.03 -7.20
C LEU A 151 2.31 -10.42 -7.85
N ALA A 152 3.04 -10.57 -8.95
CA ALA A 152 3.27 -11.88 -9.56
C ALA A 152 4.67 -12.38 -9.22
N ILE A 153 4.77 -13.62 -8.75
CA ILE A 153 5.98 -14.27 -8.27
C ILE A 153 6.22 -15.53 -9.10
N TRP A 154 7.48 -15.78 -9.45
CA TRP A 154 7.88 -17.00 -10.11
C TRP A 154 7.78 -18.20 -9.17
N ASN A 155 6.97 -19.19 -9.53
CA ASN A 155 6.89 -20.47 -8.83
C ASN A 155 7.70 -21.54 -9.58
N ILE A 156 8.63 -22.18 -8.86
CA ILE A 156 9.54 -23.20 -9.41
C ILE A 156 8.80 -24.53 -9.66
N GLU A 157 7.90 -24.92 -8.77
CA GLU A 157 7.16 -26.20 -8.85
C GLU A 157 6.27 -26.25 -10.10
N HIS A 158 5.61 -25.12 -10.39
CA HIS A 158 4.74 -24.99 -11.55
C HIS A 158 5.44 -24.44 -12.79
N ASN A 159 6.73 -24.08 -12.69
CA ASN A 159 7.52 -23.42 -13.74
C ASN A 159 6.74 -22.26 -14.40
N SER A 160 6.08 -21.43 -13.59
CA SER A 160 5.20 -20.36 -14.07
C SER A 160 5.09 -19.22 -13.08
N TYR A 161 4.77 -18.02 -13.58
CA TYR A 161 4.44 -16.88 -12.73
C TYR A 161 3.03 -17.03 -12.16
N MET A 162 2.90 -16.85 -10.85
CA MET A 162 1.63 -16.91 -10.13
C MET A 162 1.38 -15.62 -9.36
N LEU A 163 0.13 -15.22 -9.20
CA LEU A 163 -0.18 -14.07 -8.34
C LEU A 163 -0.06 -14.46 -6.87
N PHE A 164 0.50 -13.56 -6.07
CA PHE A 164 0.45 -13.65 -4.62
C PHE A 164 -0.96 -13.35 -4.15
N SER A 165 -1.67 -14.37 -3.66
CA SER A 165 -3.04 -14.25 -3.18
C SER A 165 -3.27 -15.10 -1.94
N SER A 166 -4.16 -14.63 -1.06
CA SER A 166 -4.71 -15.39 0.07
C SER A 166 -5.99 -16.17 -0.32
N SER A 167 -6.36 -16.18 -1.60
CA SER A 167 -7.54 -16.91 -2.08
C SER A 167 -7.29 -18.42 -2.08
N SER A 168 -8.37 -19.20 -2.04
CA SER A 168 -8.31 -20.66 -2.20
C SER A 168 -7.97 -21.12 -3.62
N TYR A 169 -8.01 -20.20 -4.59
CA TYR A 169 -7.72 -20.47 -6.00
C TYR A 169 -6.30 -20.05 -6.37
N ASN A 170 -5.69 -20.83 -7.27
CA ASN A 170 -4.40 -20.50 -7.88
C ASN A 170 -4.60 -19.57 -9.09
N TYR A 171 -3.82 -18.49 -9.16
CA TYR A 171 -3.84 -17.53 -10.26
C TYR A 171 -2.55 -17.65 -11.07
N PHE A 172 -2.65 -18.15 -12.31
CA PHE A 172 -1.51 -18.31 -13.20
C PHE A 172 -1.44 -17.20 -14.23
N VAL A 173 -0.30 -16.55 -14.33
CA VAL A 173 -0.06 -15.51 -15.33
C VAL A 173 0.13 -16.14 -16.71
N LYS A 174 -0.53 -15.59 -17.73
CA LYS A 174 -0.33 -16.04 -19.10
C LYS A 174 1.06 -15.71 -19.60
N GLU A 175 1.65 -16.66 -20.30
CA GLU A 175 2.96 -16.54 -20.93
C GLU A 175 3.08 -15.37 -21.90
N SER A 176 2.02 -15.07 -22.67
CA SER A 176 1.96 -13.87 -23.51
C SER A 176 2.15 -12.57 -22.72
N SER A 177 1.70 -12.53 -21.46
CA SER A 177 1.94 -11.38 -20.57
C SER A 177 3.40 -11.38 -20.11
N VAL A 178 3.93 -12.51 -19.68
CA VAL A 178 5.34 -12.66 -19.25
C VAL A 178 6.32 -12.22 -20.33
N LEU A 179 6.07 -12.58 -21.60
CA LEU A 179 6.86 -12.15 -22.75
C LEU A 179 6.85 -10.63 -22.93
N ARG A 180 5.68 -9.96 -22.77
CA ARG A 180 5.58 -8.49 -22.86
C ARG A 180 6.37 -7.77 -21.77
N PHE A 181 6.56 -8.39 -20.61
CA PHE A 181 7.38 -7.84 -19.53
C PHE A 181 8.88 -8.11 -19.71
N GLY A 182 9.30 -8.79 -20.80
CA GLY A 182 10.71 -9.12 -21.03
C GLY A 182 11.27 -10.13 -20.02
N LEU A 183 10.41 -10.92 -19.37
CA LEU A 183 10.78 -11.88 -18.33
C LEU A 183 11.05 -13.28 -18.90
N SER A 184 11.06 -13.42 -20.23
CA SER A 184 11.30 -14.71 -20.87
C SER A 184 12.66 -15.24 -20.51
N ALA A 185 12.70 -16.50 -20.08
CA ALA A 185 13.91 -17.16 -19.64
C ALA A 185 14.80 -17.68 -20.78
N GLU A 186 14.41 -17.42 -22.03
CA GLU A 186 15.11 -17.94 -23.21
C GLU A 186 16.40 -17.17 -23.53
N LEU A 187 16.63 -15.99 -22.93
CA LEU A 187 17.91 -15.28 -23.04
C LEU A 187 18.82 -15.66 -21.86
N SER A 188 19.79 -16.52 -22.14
CA SER A 188 20.76 -17.13 -21.22
C SER A 188 21.64 -16.17 -20.40
N ASN A 189 21.56 -14.85 -20.63
CA ASN A 189 22.45 -13.86 -20.05
C ASN A 189 21.78 -12.87 -19.09
N VAL A 190 20.49 -13.02 -18.78
CA VAL A 190 19.79 -12.11 -17.84
C VAL A 190 19.24 -12.92 -16.65
N PRO A 191 19.61 -12.55 -15.40
CA PRO A 191 19.04 -13.21 -14.22
C PRO A 191 17.53 -13.01 -14.22
N ARG A 192 16.79 -14.12 -14.18
CA ARG A 192 15.32 -14.12 -14.18
C ARG A 192 14.81 -13.31 -12.99
N ARG A 193 13.95 -12.33 -13.25
CA ARG A 193 13.34 -11.52 -12.19
C ARG A 193 12.29 -12.35 -11.46
N ASN A 194 12.51 -12.59 -10.17
CA ASN A 194 11.65 -13.49 -9.37
C ASN A 194 10.25 -12.94 -9.12
N TRP A 195 10.06 -11.62 -9.19
CA TRP A 195 8.76 -10.99 -8.95
C TRP A 195 8.55 -9.75 -9.82
N ILE A 196 7.28 -9.47 -10.13
CA ILE A 196 6.85 -8.26 -10.84
C ILE A 196 5.60 -7.67 -10.22
N LEU A 197 5.48 -6.35 -10.29
CA LEU A 197 4.23 -5.64 -10.07
C LEU A 197 3.53 -5.45 -11.40
N ALA A 198 2.25 -5.77 -11.43
CA ALA A 198 1.45 -5.68 -12.65
C ALA A 198 -0.01 -5.34 -12.32
N LYS A 199 -0.73 -4.79 -13.30
CA LYS A 199 -2.17 -4.56 -13.21
C LYS A 199 -2.90 -5.66 -13.95
N VAL A 200 -3.95 -6.22 -13.36
CA VAL A 200 -4.76 -7.26 -14.00
C VAL A 200 -5.54 -6.65 -15.16
N SER A 201 -5.39 -7.23 -16.36
CA SER A 201 -6.14 -6.80 -17.54
C SER A 201 -7.29 -7.74 -17.87
N ARG A 202 -7.13 -9.05 -17.65
CA ARG A 202 -8.21 -10.03 -17.86
C ARG A 202 -8.06 -11.22 -16.92
N LEU A 203 -9.18 -11.70 -16.42
CA LEU A 203 -9.28 -12.87 -15.54
C LEU A 203 -10.11 -13.96 -16.24
N GLU A 204 -9.59 -15.17 -16.35
CA GLU A 204 -10.27 -16.31 -17.00
C GLU A 204 -10.37 -17.48 -16.03
N PHE A 205 -11.59 -17.90 -15.68
CA PHE A 205 -11.81 -19.08 -14.85
C PHE A 205 -11.65 -20.36 -15.68
N CYS A 206 -10.83 -21.28 -15.19
CA CYS A 206 -10.44 -22.50 -15.88
C CYS A 206 -10.56 -23.72 -14.96
N ILE A 207 -10.84 -24.88 -15.55
CA ILE A 207 -10.84 -26.17 -14.85
C ILE A 207 -9.86 -27.09 -15.58
N VAL A 208 -8.94 -27.68 -14.83
CA VAL A 208 -7.96 -28.63 -15.36
C VAL A 208 -8.68 -29.92 -15.74
N ARG A 209 -8.65 -30.26 -17.03
CA ARG A 209 -9.27 -31.51 -17.54
C ARG A 209 -8.27 -32.62 -17.83
N LYS A 210 -6.99 -32.29 -18.00
CA LYS A 210 -5.92 -33.23 -18.35
C LYS A 210 -5.00 -33.45 -17.16
N ALA A 211 -4.64 -34.71 -16.90
CA ALA A 211 -3.72 -35.07 -15.83
C ALA A 211 -2.30 -34.52 -16.10
N ASP A 212 -1.85 -34.66 -17.34
CA ASP A 212 -0.64 -33.99 -17.83
C ASP A 212 -0.99 -32.60 -18.34
N ASN A 213 -0.67 -31.58 -17.54
CA ASN A 213 -0.90 -30.18 -17.86
C ASN A 213 0.34 -29.36 -17.51
N ARG A 214 0.53 -28.26 -18.24
CA ARG A 214 1.65 -27.32 -18.08
C ARG A 214 1.82 -26.73 -16.68
N TYR A 215 0.80 -26.84 -15.82
CA TYR A 215 0.81 -26.31 -14.46
C TYR A 215 1.03 -27.41 -13.41
N HIS A 216 1.21 -28.68 -13.81
CA HIS A 216 1.37 -29.81 -12.89
C HIS A 216 0.28 -29.90 -11.81
N LEU A 217 -0.95 -29.48 -12.13
CA LEU A 217 -2.08 -29.52 -11.20
C LEU A 217 -2.89 -30.81 -11.35
N PRO A 218 -3.58 -31.28 -10.30
CA PRO A 218 -4.50 -32.40 -10.40
C PRO A 218 -5.67 -32.13 -11.38
N VAL A 219 -6.27 -33.22 -11.87
CA VAL A 219 -7.50 -33.13 -12.68
C VAL A 219 -8.65 -32.60 -11.82
N ASN A 220 -9.54 -31.82 -12.44
CA ASN A 220 -10.66 -31.11 -11.83
C ASN A 220 -10.28 -29.98 -10.87
N THR A 221 -9.00 -29.59 -10.79
CA THR A 221 -8.60 -28.38 -10.08
C THR A 221 -9.13 -27.14 -10.79
N LYS A 222 -9.77 -26.26 -10.02
CA LYS A 222 -10.25 -24.96 -10.46
C LYS A 222 -9.13 -23.93 -10.29
N MET A 223 -8.87 -23.14 -11.31
CA MET A 223 -7.80 -22.13 -11.31
C MET A 223 -8.19 -20.92 -12.16
N TYR A 224 -7.53 -19.80 -11.94
CA TYR A 224 -7.65 -18.62 -12.78
C TYR A 224 -6.42 -18.47 -13.68
N ARG A 225 -6.64 -18.11 -14.94
CA ARG A 225 -5.59 -17.64 -15.85
C ARG A 225 -5.72 -16.13 -15.98
N VAL A 226 -4.62 -15.43 -15.74
CA VAL A 226 -4.62 -13.98 -15.63
C VAL A 226 -3.74 -13.38 -16.71
N GLU A 227 -4.28 -12.40 -17.42
CA GLU A 227 -3.48 -11.48 -18.22
C GLU A 227 -3.16 -10.23 -17.42
N VAL A 228 -1.92 -9.81 -17.52
CA VAL A 228 -1.41 -8.66 -16.78
C VAL A 228 -0.74 -7.68 -17.72
N LYS A 229 -0.76 -6.41 -17.31
CA LYS A 229 -0.13 -5.28 -18.00
C LYS A 229 0.79 -4.53 -17.03
N PRO A 230 1.81 -3.82 -17.53
CA PRO A 230 2.66 -2.97 -16.70
C PRO A 230 1.83 -1.97 -15.89
N VAL A 231 2.31 -1.66 -14.68
CA VAL A 231 1.78 -0.55 -13.89
C VAL A 231 2.54 0.70 -14.30
N ASP A 232 1.81 1.76 -14.65
CA ASP A 232 2.40 3.09 -14.84
C ASP A 232 2.69 3.64 -13.44
N LEU A 233 3.97 3.64 -13.05
CA LEU A 233 4.43 4.02 -11.70
C LEU A 233 4.82 5.50 -11.60
#